data_AF-A0A354YWM1-F1
#
_entry.id   AF-A0A354YWM1-F1
#
_cell.length_a   1.000
_cell.length_b   1.000
_cell.length_c   1.000
_cell.angle_alpha   90.00
_cell.angle_beta   90.00
_cell.angle_gamma   90.00
#
_symmetry.space_group_name_H-M   'P 1'
#
loop_
_entity.id
_entity.type
_entity.pdbx_description
1 polymer ?
#
loop_
_entity_poly.entity_id
_entity_poly.type
_entity_poly.pdbx_seq_one_letter_code
_entity_poly.pdbx_strand_id
1 'polypeptide(L)' 'KPSGGSIYINNVDLLAKDTDVPKIRQKMGMVFQSFNLYAHLSVLENLTLGPVKLLGKSKAEANQKSLELLKLVGLA' A
#
# COMPACT_ATOMS: atom_id res chain seq x y z
N LYS A 1 2.95 -16.19 -10.04
CA LYS A 1 3.26 -17.29 -9.10
C LYS A 1 4.63 -17.84 -9.48
N PRO A 2 5.60 -17.96 -8.56
CA PRO A 2 6.93 -18.49 -8.88
C PRO A 2 6.85 -19.92 -9.41
N SER A 3 7.81 -20.31 -10.26
CA SER A 3 7.91 -21.67 -10.81
C SER A 3 8.39 -22.72 -9.79
N GLY A 4 8.97 -22.29 -8.67
CA GLY A 4 9.42 -23.13 -7.56
C GLY A 4 10.13 -22.32 -6.47
N GLY A 5 10.53 -22.98 -5.38
CA GLY A 5 11.23 -22.38 -4.24
C GLY A 5 10.30 -21.80 -3.16
N SER A 6 10.91 -21.06 -2.22
CA SER A 6 10.22 -20.36 -1.11
C SER A 6 10.61 -18.88 -1.10
N ILE A 7 9.69 -18.02 -0.68
CA ILE A 7 9.93 -16.57 -0.56
C ILE A 7 9.58 -16.17 0.87
N TYR A 8 10.57 -15.77 1.65
CA TYR A 8 10.36 -15.38 3.04
C TYR A 8 10.35 -13.85 3.20
N ILE A 9 9.36 -13.34 3.92
CA ILE A 9 9.32 -11.95 4.40
C ILE A 9 9.09 -11.97 5.91
N ASN A 10 9.99 -11.35 6.68
CA ASN A 10 9.93 -11.35 8.15
C ASN A 10 9.75 -12.76 8.73
N ASN A 11 10.51 -13.74 8.19
CA ASN A 11 10.45 -15.17 8.52
C ASN A 11 9.11 -15.87 8.21
N VAL A 12 8.23 -15.26 7.42
CA VAL A 12 6.98 -15.87 6.94
C VAL A 12 7.15 -16.27 5.47
N ASP A 13 6.92 -17.54 5.14
CA ASP A 13 6.90 -18.01 3.76
C ASP A 13 5.63 -17.53 3.05
N LEU A 14 5.78 -16.66 2.05
CA LEU A 14 4.67 -16.13 1.25
C LEU A 14 3.98 -17.18 0.37
N LEU A 15 4.63 -18.31 0.12
CA LEU A 15 4.10 -19.38 -0.75
C LEU A 15 3.43 -20.51 0.05
N ALA A 16 3.47 -20.45 1.39
CA ALA A 16 2.77 -21.39 2.23
C ALA A 16 1.24 -21.23 2.09
N LYS A 17 0.52 -22.35 2.18
CA LYS A 17 -0.92 -22.42 1.89
C LYS A 17 -1.77 -21.57 2.84
N ASP A 18 -1.31 -21.41 4.08
CA ASP A 18 -2.06 -20.75 5.15
C ASP A 18 -1.63 -19.29 5.40
N THR A 19 -0.81 -18.73 4.50
CA THR A 19 -0.29 -17.37 4.63
C THR A 19 -1.25 -16.33 4.08
N ASP A 20 -1.62 -15.37 4.91
CA ASP A 20 -2.39 -14.19 4.50
C ASP A 20 -1.50 -13.19 3.76
N VAL A 21 -1.31 -13.44 2.47
CA VAL A 21 -0.50 -12.60 1.59
C VAL A 21 -1.02 -11.15 1.53
N PRO A 22 -2.34 -10.87 1.39
CA PRO A 22 -2.85 -9.49 1.44
C PRO A 22 -2.42 -8.72 2.69
N LYS A 23 -2.47 -9.34 3.87
CA LYS A 23 -2.05 -8.70 5.13
C LYS A 23 -0.56 -8.41 5.18
N ILE A 24 0.27 -9.28 4.61
CA ILE A 24 1.71 -9.01 4.52
C ILE A 24 2.01 -7.86 3.56
N ARG A 25 1.29 -7.78 2.43
CA ARG A 25 1.45 -6.67 1.46
C ARG A 25 1.16 -5.30 2.05
N GLN A 26 0.32 -5.19 3.10
CA GLN A 26 0.08 -3.92 3.77
C GLN A 26 1.35 -3.32 4.41
N LYS A 27 2.36 -4.15 4.68
CA LYS A 27 3.65 -3.73 5.23
C LYS A 27 4.72 -3.50 4.15
N MET A 28 4.37 -3.67 2.88
CA MET A 28 5.29 -3.55 1.75
C MET A 28 4.94 -2.32 0.90
N GLY A 29 5.95 -1.53 0.56
CA GLY A 29 5.84 -0.49 -0.46
C GLY A 29 6.22 -1.03 -1.83
N MET A 30 5.45 -0.69 -2.86
CA MET A 30 5.79 -0.98 -4.26
C MET A 30 5.52 0.26 -5.11
N VAL A 31 6.48 0.62 -5.96
CA VAL A 31 6.35 1.69 -6.95
C VAL A 31 6.50 1.06 -8.34
N PHE A 32 5.61 1.41 -9.26
CA PHE A 32 5.62 0.89 -10.63
C PHE A 32 6.32 1.87 -11.57
N GLN A 33 6.96 1.35 -12.62
CA GLN A 33 7.64 2.17 -13.64
C GLN A 33 6.67 3.11 -14.37
N SER A 34 5.46 2.63 -14.67
CA SER A 34 4.37 3.44 -15.21
C SER A 34 3.38 3.76 -14.09
N PHE A 35 2.80 4.97 -14.13
CA PHE A 35 1.89 5.44 -13.09
C PHE A 35 0.65 4.54 -12.99
N ASN A 36 0.58 3.76 -11.91
CA ASN A 36 -0.55 2.88 -11.59
C ASN A 36 -1.50 3.57 -10.60
N LEU A 37 -1.94 4.78 -10.96
CA LEU A 37 -2.88 5.58 -10.18
C LEU A 37 -4.33 5.27 -10.57
N TYR A 38 -5.25 5.41 -9.62
CA TYR A 38 -6.68 5.36 -9.92
C TYR A 38 -7.11 6.67 -10.57
N ALA A 39 -7.26 6.66 -11.90
CA ALA A 39 -7.52 7.86 -12.70
C ALA A 39 -8.84 8.58 -12.40
N HIS A 40 -9.80 7.89 -11.79
CA HIS A 40 -11.11 8.45 -11.39
C HIS A 40 -11.08 9.06 -9.97
N LEU A 41 -9.93 9.02 -9.28
CA LEU A 41 -9.75 9.54 -7.93
C LEU A 41 -8.79 10.73 -7.97
N SER A 42 -9.01 11.71 -7.10
CA SER A 42 -8.03 12.76 -6.84
C SER A 42 -6.75 12.20 -6.24
N VAL A 43 -5.68 13.00 -6.22
CA VAL A 43 -4.40 12.62 -5.60
C VAL A 43 -4.58 12.29 -4.10
N LEU A 44 -5.38 13.09 -3.38
CA LEU A 44 -5.66 12.85 -1.97
C LEU A 44 -6.44 11.55 -1.75
N GLU A 45 -7.41 11.25 -2.62
CA GLU A 45 -8.17 10.00 -2.56
C GLU A 45 -7.30 8.77 -2.88
N ASN A 46 -6.39 8.89 -3.86
CA ASN A 46 -5.41 7.84 -4.16
C ASN A 46 -4.54 7.51 -2.93
N LEU A 47 -4.09 8.52 -2.19
CA LEU A 47 -3.25 8.33 -1.01
C LEU A 47 -4.03 7.80 0.21
N THR A 48 -5.29 8.21 0.37
CA THR A 48 -6.09 7.86 1.56
C THR A 48 -6.85 6.54 1.46
N LEU A 49 -7.05 6.01 0.23
CA LEU A 49 -7.82 4.79 -0.02
C LEU A 49 -7.33 3.58 0.79
N GLY A 50 -6.03 3.31 0.75
CA GLY A 50 -5.40 2.21 1.50
C GLY A 50 -5.49 2.39 3.02
N PRO A 51 -5.02 3.52 3.58
CA PRO A 51 -5.11 3.82 5.01
C PRO A 51 -6.52 3.68 5.61
N VAL A 52 -7.54 4.16 4.90
CA VAL A 52 -8.92 4.10 5.41
C VAL A 52 -9.51 2.70 5.28
N LYS A 53 -9.45 2.10 4.08
CA LYS A 53 -10.14 0.81 3.82
C LYS A 53 -9.44 -0.41 4.40
N LEU A 54 -8.10 -0.40 4.46
CA LEU A 54 -7.33 -1.59 4.83
C LEU A 54 -6.75 -1.49 6.25
N LEU A 55 -6.40 -0.28 6.70
CA LEU A 55 -5.81 -0.06 8.03
C LEU A 55 -6.81 0.50 9.04
N GLY A 56 -8.04 0.80 8.63
CA GLY A 56 -9.10 1.30 9.52
C GLY A 56 -8.84 2.69 10.08
N LYS A 57 -7.95 3.49 9.46
CA LYS A 57 -7.66 4.84 9.91
C LYS A 57 -8.85 5.77 9.66
N SER A 58 -9.01 6.76 10.54
CA SER A 58 -10.02 7.81 10.33
C SER A 58 -9.68 8.62 9.08
N LYS A 59 -10.71 9.15 8.40
CA LYS A 59 -10.51 10.00 7.22
C LYS A 59 -9.68 11.24 7.55
N ALA A 60 -9.86 11.81 8.74
CA ALA A 60 -9.09 12.96 9.21
C ALA A 60 -7.59 12.63 9.35
N GLU A 61 -7.25 11.53 10.02
CA GLU A 61 -5.87 11.08 10.19
C GLU A 61 -5.21 10.75 8.84
N ALA A 62 -5.94 10.06 7.96
CA ALA A 62 -5.44 9.71 6.63
C ALA A 62 -5.20 10.97 5.77
N ASN A 63 -6.10 11.95 5.81
CA ASN A 63 -5.96 13.22 5.10
C ASN A 63 -4.74 13.99 5.59
N GLN A 64 -4.59 14.15 6.92
CA GLN A 64 -3.44 14.84 7.50
C GLN A 64 -2.13 14.20 7.04
N LYS A 65 -2.04 12.87 7.13
CA LYS A 65 -0.81 12.17 6.72
C LYS A 65 -0.54 12.30 5.23
N SER A 66 -1.58 12.28 4.40
CA SER A 66 -1.45 12.42 2.95
C SER A 66 -0.97 13.82 2.56
N LEU A 67 -1.44 14.87 3.23
CA LEU A 67 -0.97 16.24 3.01
C LEU A 67 0.52 16.42 3.39
N GLU A 68 0.96 15.80 4.49
CA GLU A 68 2.39 15.77 4.85
C GLU A 68 3.24 15.11 3.76
N LEU A 69 2.78 13.99 3.21
CA LEU A 69 3.47 13.27 2.13
C LEU A 69 3.50 14.09 0.84
N LEU A 70 2.38 14.74 0.48
CA LEU A 70 2.33 15.62 -0.68
C LEU A 70 3.29 16.78 -0.56
N LYS A 71 3.40 17.39 0.61
CA LYS A 71 4.36 18.46 0.89
C LYS A 71 5.80 17.96 0.74
N LEU A 72 6.10 16.75 1.22
CA LEU A 72 7.42 16.14 1.12
C LEU A 72 7.86 15.93 -0.34
N VAL A 73 6.93 15.59 -1.23
CA VAL A 73 7.21 15.36 -2.65
C VAL A 73 6.96 16.59 -3.54
N GLY A 74 6.64 17.75 -2.96
CA GLY A 74 6.42 19.01 -3.69
C GLY A 74 5.13 19.08 -4.50
N LEU A 75 4.08 18.37 -4.07
CA LEU A 75 2.77 18.29 -4.74
C LEU A 75 1.62 18.85 -3.89
N ALA A 76 1.93 19.57 -2.81
CA ALA A 76 0.95 20.23 -1.93
C ALA A 76 0.73 21.69 -2.30
#